data_AF-A0A6P1EMC8-F1
#
_entry.id   AF-A0A6P1EMC8-F1
#
_cell.length_a   1.000
_cell.length_b   1.000
_cell.length_c   1.000
_cell.angle_alpha   90.00
_cell.angle_beta   90.00
_cell.angle_gamma   90.00
#
_symmetry.space_group_name_H-M   'P 1'
#
loop_
_entity.id
_entity.type
_entity.pdbx_description
1 polymer ?
#
loop_
_entity_poly.entity_id
_entity_poly.type
_entity_poly.pdbx_seq_one_letter_code
_entity_poly.pdbx_strand_id
1 'polypeptide(L)'
;MDATYPTCLDTADDATACAFFWTGLALGTLHVDASKEWAYARIDAWDAPAIEIIEMATARDRNAAMDALQAATGDADWQTAGRSLLRELLVQFRSGGLSAHEASLTAMRVASTARLLAEVYYAFDGLDDERVLVANGIFGTAAGFEADLVETLERYSSAA
;
A
#
# COMPACT_ATOMS: atom_id res chain seq x y z
N MET A 1 6.22 11.49 -12.69
CA MET A 1 6.83 10.41 -11.91
C MET A 1 7.15 9.32 -12.90
N ASP A 2 8.43 8.98 -13.06
CA ASP A 2 8.77 7.70 -13.67
C ASP A 2 8.19 6.64 -12.75
N ALA A 3 7.23 5.87 -13.24
CA ALA A 3 6.66 4.77 -12.47
C ALA A 3 7.77 3.74 -12.34
N THR A 4 8.27 3.60 -11.11
CA THR A 4 9.15 2.51 -10.69
C THR A 4 8.41 1.80 -9.57
N TYR A 5 8.14 0.51 -9.71
CA TYR A 5 7.49 -0.25 -8.64
C TYR A 5 8.40 -0.36 -7.40
N PRO A 6 7.82 -0.50 -6.18
CA PRO A 6 8.62 -0.57 -4.96
C PRO A 6 9.53 -1.80 -4.90
N THR A 7 10.81 -1.61 -4.60
CA THR A 7 11.82 -2.69 -4.53
C THR A 7 11.57 -3.69 -3.40
N CYS A 8 10.69 -3.37 -2.43
CA CYS A 8 10.27 -4.34 -1.43
C CYS A 8 9.56 -5.57 -2.03
N LEU A 9 9.11 -5.48 -3.28
CA LEU A 9 8.44 -6.56 -4.01
C LEU A 9 9.41 -7.50 -4.73
N ASP A 10 10.69 -7.16 -4.87
CA ASP A 10 11.68 -8.02 -5.55
C ASP A 10 11.88 -9.36 -4.81
N THR A 11 11.64 -9.37 -3.50
CA THR A 11 11.76 -10.57 -2.65
C THR A 11 10.41 -11.18 -2.27
N ALA A 12 9.30 -10.55 -2.63
CA ALA A 12 7.97 -11.08 -2.34
C ALA A 12 7.64 -12.25 -3.29
N ASP A 13 6.85 -13.20 -2.81
CA ASP A 13 6.19 -14.13 -3.72
C ASP A 13 5.11 -13.38 -4.53
N ASP A 14 4.75 -13.95 -5.67
CA ASP A 14 3.91 -13.27 -6.65
C ASP A 14 2.48 -13.08 -6.15
N ALA A 15 1.95 -13.98 -5.33
CA ALA A 15 0.62 -13.82 -4.76
C ALA A 15 0.60 -12.64 -3.78
N THR A 16 1.62 -12.51 -2.93
CA THR A 16 1.80 -11.38 -2.01
C THR A 16 2.03 -10.06 -2.75
N ALA A 17 2.83 -10.05 -3.82
CA ALA A 17 3.00 -8.87 -4.67
C ALA A 17 1.69 -8.47 -5.37
N CYS A 18 0.92 -9.44 -5.86
CA CYS A 18 -0.40 -9.19 -6.43
C CYS A 18 -1.37 -8.62 -5.39
N ALA A 19 -1.37 -9.12 -4.16
CA ALA A 19 -2.17 -8.54 -3.07
C ALA A 19 -1.76 -7.09 -2.77
N PHE A 20 -0.46 -6.79 -2.77
CA PHE A 20 0.05 -5.42 -2.62
C PHE A 20 -0.50 -4.49 -3.71
N PHE A 21 -0.35 -4.86 -4.98
CA PHE A 21 -0.84 -4.04 -6.08
C PHE A 21 -2.36 -3.92 -6.08
N TRP A 22 -3.08 -5.03 -5.85
CA TRP A 22 -4.53 -5.03 -5.80
C TRP A 22 -5.05 -4.07 -4.73
N THR A 23 -4.51 -4.13 -3.51
CA THR A 23 -4.91 -3.21 -2.43
C THR A 23 -4.55 -1.77 -2.78
N GLY A 24 -3.33 -1.51 -3.29
CA GLY A 24 -2.93 -0.14 -3.61
C GLY A 24 -3.75 0.47 -4.75
N LEU A 25 -4.07 -0.31 -5.78
CA LEU A 25 -4.95 0.10 -6.86
C LEU A 25 -6.37 0.31 -6.37
N ALA A 26 -6.92 -0.60 -5.56
CA ALA A 26 -8.26 -0.49 -4.99
C ALA A 26 -8.45 0.81 -4.21
N LEU A 27 -7.42 1.22 -3.47
CA LEU A 27 -7.42 2.43 -2.65
C LEU A 27 -6.98 3.69 -3.40
N GLY A 28 -6.52 3.55 -4.65
CA GLY A 28 -6.02 4.66 -5.47
C GLY A 28 -4.66 5.20 -5.02
N THR A 29 -3.90 4.42 -4.24
CA THR A 29 -2.56 4.79 -3.76
C THR A 29 -1.45 4.43 -4.73
N LEU A 30 -1.74 3.52 -5.67
CA LEU A 30 -0.82 3.10 -6.72
C LEU A 30 -1.47 3.28 -8.09
N HIS A 31 -0.63 3.62 -9.07
CA HIS A 31 -1.03 3.66 -10.47
C HIS A 31 -0.89 2.28 -11.13
N VAL A 32 -1.74 1.99 -12.11
CA VAL A 32 -1.73 0.71 -12.85
C VAL A 32 -0.42 0.47 -13.59
N ASP A 33 0.29 1.53 -13.95
CA ASP A 33 1.58 1.41 -14.65
C ASP A 33 2.65 0.76 -13.76
N ALA A 34 2.63 1.01 -12.44
CA ALA A 34 3.56 0.37 -11.52
C ALA A 34 3.33 -1.15 -11.43
N SER A 35 2.07 -1.60 -11.40
CA SER A 35 1.77 -3.03 -11.44
C SER A 35 2.20 -3.69 -12.76
N LYS A 36 2.06 -2.97 -13.87
CA LYS A 36 2.48 -3.46 -15.19
C LYS A 36 3.99 -3.56 -15.32
N GLU A 37 4.71 -2.57 -14.84
CA GLU A 37 6.17 -2.59 -14.83
C GLU A 37 6.70 -3.76 -14.01
N TRP A 38 6.17 -3.98 -12.81
CA TRP A 38 6.48 -5.16 -12.01
C TRP A 38 6.18 -6.46 -12.76
N ALA A 39 5.02 -6.53 -13.43
CA ALA A 39 4.64 -7.68 -14.24
C ALA A 39 5.66 -8.00 -15.34
N TYR A 40 6.09 -6.99 -16.09
CA TYR A 40 7.09 -7.16 -17.15
C TYR A 40 8.43 -7.60 -16.58
N ALA A 41 8.90 -6.98 -15.50
CA ALA A 41 10.12 -7.40 -14.82
C ALA A 41 10.05 -8.87 -14.34
N ARG A 42 8.88 -9.30 -13.89
CA ARG A 42 8.66 -10.69 -13.44
C ARG A 42 8.62 -11.69 -14.60
N ILE A 43 7.98 -11.32 -15.70
CA ILE A 43 7.97 -12.11 -16.95
C ILE A 43 9.38 -12.29 -17.50
N ASP A 44 10.17 -11.21 -17.54
CA ASP A 44 11.55 -11.26 -18.03
C ASP A 44 12.47 -12.13 -17.15
N ALA A 45 12.16 -12.22 -15.85
CA ALA A 45 12.94 -13.00 -14.91
C ALA A 45 12.65 -14.51 -14.96
N TRP A 46 11.52 -14.94 -15.53
CA TRP A 46 11.00 -16.31 -15.39
C TRP A 46 10.78 -17.00 -16.73
N ASP A 47 11.21 -18.26 -16.83
CA ASP A 47 11.04 -19.07 -18.04
C ASP A 47 9.57 -19.42 -18.34
N ALA A 48 8.72 -19.47 -17.30
CA ALA A 48 7.30 -19.81 -17.41
C ALA A 48 6.47 -19.01 -16.39
N PRO A 49 6.17 -17.72 -16.66
CA PRO A 49 5.39 -16.89 -15.75
C PRO A 49 3.93 -17.32 -15.69
N ALA A 50 3.29 -17.09 -14.54
CA ALA A 50 1.87 -17.36 -14.35
C ALA A 50 1.02 -16.53 -15.33
N ILE A 51 -0.09 -17.11 -15.80
CA ILE A 51 -0.93 -16.47 -16.82
C ILE A 51 -1.51 -15.15 -16.30
N GLU A 52 -1.85 -15.08 -15.02
CA GLU A 52 -2.39 -13.89 -14.37
C GLU A 52 -1.40 -12.72 -14.38
N ILE A 53 -0.09 -13.00 -14.31
CA ILE A 53 0.96 -11.97 -14.38
C ILE A 53 1.06 -11.42 -15.81
N ILE A 54 0.95 -12.30 -16.81
CA ILE A 54 0.90 -11.89 -18.23
C ILE A 54 -0.36 -11.06 -18.50
N GLU A 55 -1.51 -11.47 -17.96
CA GLU A 55 -2.79 -10.75 -18.10
C GLU A 55 -2.72 -9.37 -17.45
N MET A 56 -2.10 -9.25 -16.28
CA MET A 56 -1.83 -7.96 -15.65
C MET A 56 -0.88 -7.09 -16.50
N ALA A 57 0.23 -7.63 -17.00
CA ALA A 57 1.19 -6.88 -17.84
C ALA A 57 0.52 -6.30 -19.09
N THR A 58 -0.39 -7.08 -19.68
CA THR A 58 -1.09 -6.77 -20.93
C THR A 58 -2.48 -6.15 -20.72
N ALA A 59 -2.87 -5.87 -19.48
CA ALA A 59 -4.18 -5.35 -19.13
C ALA A 59 -4.47 -4.03 -19.88
N ARG A 60 -5.64 -3.95 -20.52
CA ARG A 60 -6.03 -2.77 -21.31
C ARG A 60 -6.44 -1.57 -20.47
N ASP A 61 -6.98 -1.83 -19.29
CA ASP A 61 -7.46 -0.82 -18.37
C ASP A 61 -7.27 -1.28 -16.91
N ARG A 62 -7.63 -0.38 -15.98
CA ARG A 62 -7.52 -0.64 -14.54
C ARG A 62 -8.37 -1.82 -14.08
N ASN A 63 -9.55 -2.04 -14.66
CA ASN A 63 -10.43 -3.12 -14.21
C ASN A 63 -9.86 -4.48 -14.62
N ALA A 64 -9.39 -4.60 -15.86
CA ALA A 64 -8.70 -5.80 -16.32
C ALA A 64 -7.46 -6.11 -15.46
N ALA A 65 -6.69 -5.08 -15.08
CA ALA A 65 -5.54 -5.26 -14.19
C ALA A 65 -5.97 -5.73 -12.79
N MET A 66 -7.03 -5.13 -12.23
CA MET A 66 -7.59 -5.52 -10.93
C MET A 66 -8.11 -6.95 -10.92
N ASP A 67 -8.79 -7.40 -11.99
CA ASP A 67 -9.31 -8.76 -12.10
C ASP A 67 -8.16 -9.79 -12.14
N ALA A 68 -7.13 -9.53 -12.95
CA ALA A 68 -5.94 -10.38 -13.04
C ALA A 68 -5.18 -10.45 -11.71
N LEU A 69 -4.96 -9.29 -11.06
CA LEU A 69 -4.35 -9.22 -9.74
C LEU A 69 -5.14 -10.02 -8.71
N GLN A 70 -6.47 -9.88 -8.71
CA GLN A 70 -7.34 -10.59 -7.77
C GLN A 70 -7.23 -12.11 -7.95
N ALA A 71 -7.25 -12.59 -9.19
CA ALA A 71 -7.11 -14.01 -9.51
C ALA A 71 -5.78 -14.60 -9.00
N ALA A 72 -4.71 -13.80 -9.01
CA ALA A 72 -3.39 -14.20 -8.55
C ALA A 72 -3.19 -14.15 -7.03
N THR A 73 -4.15 -13.65 -6.23
CA THR A 73 -3.97 -13.45 -4.78
C THR A 73 -4.17 -14.71 -3.90
N GLY A 74 -4.36 -15.90 -4.50
CA GLY A 74 -4.80 -17.11 -3.81
C GLY A 74 -4.22 -17.35 -2.41
N ASP A 75 -2.93 -17.67 -2.33
CA ASP A 75 -2.21 -17.95 -1.08
C ASP A 75 -1.40 -16.74 -0.56
N ALA A 76 -1.79 -15.51 -0.96
CA ALA A 76 -1.06 -14.31 -0.63
C ALA A 76 -0.92 -14.07 0.88
N ASP A 77 0.25 -13.62 1.31
CA ASP A 77 0.43 -13.04 2.64
C ASP A 77 -0.06 -11.59 2.64
N TRP A 78 -1.36 -11.44 2.90
CA TRP A 78 -2.02 -10.14 3.01
C TRP A 78 -1.41 -9.24 4.07
N GLN A 79 -0.82 -9.80 5.14
CA GLN A 79 -0.18 -8.99 6.16
C GLN A 79 1.11 -8.36 5.63
N THR A 80 1.97 -9.16 5.00
CA THR A 80 3.20 -8.65 4.37
C THR A 80 2.88 -7.62 3.27
N ALA A 81 1.86 -7.87 2.45
CA ALA A 81 1.39 -6.92 1.43
C ALA A 81 0.94 -5.58 2.05
N GLY A 82 0.09 -5.62 3.08
CA GLY A 82 -0.40 -4.42 3.75
C GLY A 82 0.70 -3.63 4.44
N ARG A 83 1.65 -4.30 5.12
CA ARG A 83 2.81 -3.65 5.76
C ARG A 83 3.73 -2.98 4.74
N SER A 84 3.91 -3.62 3.57
CA SER A 84 4.67 -3.03 2.46
C SER A 84 3.98 -1.79 1.90
N LEU A 85 2.64 -1.78 1.82
CA LEU A 85 1.88 -0.58 1.46
C LEU A 85 2.02 0.54 2.51
N LEU A 86 2.00 0.22 3.82
CA LEU A 86 2.26 1.22 4.85
C LEU A 86 3.66 1.84 4.72
N ARG A 87 4.67 1.04 4.32
CA ARG A 87 6.01 1.54 4.02
C ARG A 87 6.00 2.50 2.84
N GLU A 88 5.28 2.16 1.78
CA GLU A 88 5.15 3.01 0.59
C GLU A 88 4.44 4.33 0.93
N LEU A 89 3.37 4.29 1.75
CA LEU A 89 2.71 5.50 2.24
C LEU A 89 3.66 6.40 3.04
N LEU A 90 4.54 5.82 3.87
CA LEU A 90 5.56 6.58 4.60
C LEU A 90 6.54 7.27 3.65
N VAL A 91 6.98 6.59 2.59
CA VAL A 91 7.87 7.18 1.56
C VAL A 91 7.18 8.34 0.84
N GLN A 92 5.91 8.16 0.43
CA GLN A 92 5.13 9.21 -0.21
C GLN A 92 4.87 10.40 0.72
N PHE A 93 4.53 10.15 1.98
CA PHE A 93 4.35 11.20 2.96
C PHE A 93 5.64 12.00 3.19
N ARG A 94 6.78 11.33 3.41
CA ARG A 94 8.08 11.98 3.65
C ARG A 94 8.59 12.78 2.46
N SER A 95 8.24 12.37 1.25
CA SER A 95 8.58 13.11 0.02
C SER A 95 7.61 14.26 -0.28
N GLY A 96 6.58 14.46 0.56
CA GLY A 96 5.55 15.50 0.37
C GLY A 96 4.50 15.15 -0.68
N GLY A 97 4.42 13.88 -1.12
CA GLY A 97 3.41 13.40 -2.06
C GLY A 97 2.02 13.21 -1.46
N LEU A 98 1.92 13.14 -0.13
CA LEU A 98 0.66 13.04 0.61
C LEU A 98 0.66 14.03 1.78
N SER A 99 -0.51 14.60 2.08
CA SER A 99 -0.72 15.27 3.37
C SER A 99 -0.83 14.26 4.52
N ALA A 100 -0.62 14.71 5.75
CA ALA A 100 -0.72 13.85 6.93
C ALA A 100 -2.13 13.27 7.10
N HIS A 101 -3.16 14.04 6.75
CA HIS A 101 -4.55 13.56 6.74
C HIS A 101 -4.77 12.46 5.70
N GLU A 102 -4.33 12.67 4.47
CA GLU A 102 -4.46 11.66 3.41
C GLU A 102 -3.70 10.39 3.76
N ALA A 103 -2.48 10.51 4.28
CA ALA A 103 -1.66 9.38 4.70
C ALA A 103 -2.31 8.58 5.84
N SER A 104 -2.82 9.25 6.89
CA SER A 104 -3.51 8.58 8.01
C SER A 104 -4.77 7.82 7.57
N LEU A 105 -5.66 8.50 6.83
CA LEU A 105 -6.91 7.90 6.34
C LEU A 105 -6.62 6.72 5.41
N THR A 106 -5.62 6.86 4.55
CA THR A 106 -5.22 5.81 3.62
C THR A 106 -4.62 4.62 4.35
N ALA A 107 -3.79 4.86 5.38
CA ALA A 107 -3.22 3.80 6.20
C ALA A 107 -4.30 2.98 6.93
N MET A 108 -5.35 3.63 7.44
CA MET A 108 -6.51 2.94 8.03
C MET A 108 -7.25 2.07 6.99
N ARG A 109 -7.39 2.56 5.75
CA ARG A 109 -7.98 1.80 4.65
C ARG A 109 -7.10 0.63 4.20
N VAL A 110 -5.78 0.80 4.20
CA VAL A 110 -4.83 -0.30 3.96
C VAL A 110 -4.98 -1.36 5.04
N ALA A 111 -5.02 -0.96 6.32
CA ALA A 111 -5.15 -1.89 7.44
C ALA A 111 -6.40 -2.76 7.32
N SER A 112 -7.54 -2.17 6.96
CA SER A 112 -8.79 -2.91 6.76
C SER A 112 -8.79 -3.76 5.48
N THR A 113 -8.33 -3.21 4.35
CA THR A 113 -8.38 -3.89 3.05
C THR A 113 -7.40 -5.05 2.96
N ALA A 114 -6.18 -4.87 3.48
CA ALA A 114 -5.13 -5.89 3.52
C ALA A 114 -5.21 -6.79 4.76
N ARG A 115 -6.31 -6.73 5.52
CA ARG A 115 -6.58 -7.62 6.67
C ARG A 115 -5.44 -7.63 7.70
N LEU A 116 -4.86 -6.45 7.95
CA LEU A 116 -3.89 -6.30 9.04
C LEU A 116 -4.59 -6.54 10.38
N LEU A 117 -3.78 -6.76 11.42
CA LEU A 117 -4.30 -6.91 12.78
C LEU A 117 -5.13 -5.68 13.16
N ALA A 118 -6.20 -5.88 13.92
CA ALA A 118 -7.14 -4.83 14.29
C ALA A 118 -6.45 -3.65 15.01
N GLU A 119 -5.39 -3.93 15.79
CA GLU A 119 -4.58 -2.89 16.43
C GLU A 119 -3.99 -1.87 15.45
N VAL A 120 -3.68 -2.27 14.21
CA VAL A 120 -3.16 -1.38 13.18
C VAL A 120 -4.25 -0.41 12.74
N TYR A 121 -5.46 -0.91 12.50
CA TYR A 121 -6.61 -0.07 12.19
C TYR A 121 -6.86 0.95 13.33
N TYR A 122 -6.91 0.48 14.57
CA TYR A 122 -7.20 1.35 15.72
C TYR A 122 -6.11 2.37 16.02
N ALA A 123 -4.85 2.07 15.68
CA ALA A 123 -3.78 3.06 15.78
C ALA A 123 -4.01 4.25 14.83
N PHE A 124 -4.42 4.00 13.59
CA PHE A 124 -4.72 5.07 12.63
C PHE A 124 -6.07 5.76 12.88
N ASP A 125 -7.06 5.03 13.42
CA ASP A 125 -8.33 5.59 13.89
C ASP A 125 -8.09 6.62 15.01
N GLY A 126 -7.25 6.28 15.99
CA GLY A 126 -6.85 7.21 17.05
C GLY A 126 -6.10 8.45 16.54
N LEU A 127 -5.30 8.31 15.48
CA LEU A 127 -4.66 9.44 14.82
C LEU A 127 -5.69 10.34 14.09
N ASP A 128 -6.76 9.79 13.50
CA ASP A 128 -7.82 10.62 12.92
C ASP A 128 -8.59 11.39 13.99
N ASP A 129 -8.85 10.78 15.15
CA ASP A 129 -9.41 11.46 16.32
C ASP A 129 -8.51 12.62 16.77
N GLU A 130 -7.19 12.39 16.90
CA GLU A 130 -6.23 13.43 17.26
C GLU A 130 -6.22 14.57 16.23
N ARG A 131 -6.25 14.24 14.94
CA ARG A 131 -6.32 15.23 13.86
C ARG A 131 -7.53 16.14 14.04
N VAL A 132 -8.70 15.61 14.40
CA VAL A 132 -9.90 16.41 14.67
C VAL A 132 -9.66 17.36 15.84
N LEU A 133 -8.99 16.91 16.90
CA LEU A 133 -8.66 17.77 18.05
C LEU A 133 -7.68 18.88 17.67
N VAL A 134 -6.64 18.57 16.89
CA VAL A 134 -5.66 19.55 16.39
C VAL A 134 -6.33 20.58 15.49
N ALA A 135 -7.16 20.14 14.54
CA ALA A 135 -7.84 21.02 13.59
C ALA A 135 -8.79 22.02 14.27
N ASN A 136 -9.36 21.66 15.41
CA ASN A 136 -10.23 22.51 16.22
C ASN A 136 -9.47 23.33 17.28
N GLY A 137 -8.14 23.21 17.37
CA GLY A 137 -7.32 23.91 18.35
C GLY A 137 -7.57 23.45 19.79
N ILE A 138 -8.04 22.21 19.99
CA ILE A 138 -8.41 21.66 21.30
C ILE A 138 -7.20 21.05 22.01
N PHE A 139 -6.43 20.23 21.30
CA PHE A 139 -5.29 19.50 21.86
C PHE A 139 -4.25 19.21 20.76
N GLY A 140 -2.97 19.12 21.15
CA GLY A 140 -1.87 18.79 20.24
C GLY A 140 -1.43 19.94 19.35
N THR A 141 -0.56 19.61 18.39
CA THR A 141 -0.10 20.55 17.34
C THR A 141 -0.03 19.78 16.02
N ALA A 142 -0.08 20.49 14.88
CA ALA A 142 0.09 19.85 13.57
C ALA A 142 1.42 19.10 13.45
N ALA A 143 2.52 19.67 13.98
CA ALA A 143 3.83 19.02 13.99
C ALA A 143 3.87 17.77 14.90
N GLY A 144 3.14 17.79 16.01
CA GLY A 144 2.98 16.61 16.89
C GLY A 144 2.26 15.48 16.17
N PHE A 145 1.11 15.79 15.56
CA PHE A 145 0.35 14.84 14.76
C PHE A 145 1.17 14.22 13.61
N GLU A 146 1.95 15.04 12.89
CA GLU A 146 2.84 14.55 11.84
C GLU A 146 3.93 13.60 12.38
N ALA A 147 4.48 13.90 13.56
CA ALA A 147 5.47 13.03 14.21
C ALA A 147 4.84 11.69 14.63
N ASP A 148 3.66 11.73 15.24
CA ASP A 148 2.94 10.53 15.70
C ASP A 148 2.48 9.65 14.53
N LEU A 149 2.09 10.27 13.41
CA LEU A 149 1.80 9.56 12.16
C LEU A 149 3.06 8.83 11.62
N VAL A 150 4.20 9.51 11.58
CA VAL A 150 5.47 8.91 11.12
C VAL A 150 5.86 7.73 12.02
N GLU A 151 5.82 7.91 13.34
CA GLU A 151 6.12 6.84 14.30
C GLU A 151 5.20 5.63 14.09
N THR A 152 3.89 5.88 13.92
CA THR A 152 2.90 4.82 13.71
C THR A 152 3.13 4.08 12.39
N LEU A 153 3.40 4.79 11.29
CA LEU A 153 3.73 4.18 10.01
C LEU A 153 5.03 3.36 10.09
N GLU A 154 6.07 3.85 10.76
CA GLU A 154 7.33 3.12 10.95
C GLU A 154 7.12 1.83 11.76
N ARG A 155 6.38 1.93 12.87
CA ARG A 155 6.06 0.79 13.72
C ARG A 155 5.32 -0.31 12.97
N TYR A 156 4.28 0.04 12.22
CA TYR A 156 3.41 -0.95 11.59
C TYR A 156 3.89 -1.41 10.21
N SER A 157 4.78 -0.67 9.56
CA SER A 157 5.43 -1.10 8.30
C SER A 157 6.62 -2.05 8.50
N SER A 158 7.10 -2.23 9.73
CA SER A 158 8.31 -3.02 10.03
C SER A 158 8.06 -4.25 10.92
N ALA A 159 6.96 -4.28 11.67
CA ALA A 159 6.65 -5.41 12.54
C ALA A 159 6.41 -6.69 11.72
N ALA A 160 6.96 -7.82 12.16
CA ALA A 160 6.63 -9.16 11.67
C ALA A 160 5.35 -9.62 12.37
#